data_AF-A0A218PZ58-F1
#
_entry.id   AF-A0A218PZ58-F1
#
_cell.length_a   1.000
_cell.length_b   1.000
_cell.length_c   1.000
_cell.angle_alpha   90.00
_cell.angle_beta   90.00
_cell.angle_gamma   90.00
#
_symmetry.space_group_name_H-M   'P 1'
#
loop_
_entity.id
_entity.type
_entity.pdbx_description
1 polymer ?
#
loop_
_entity_poly.entity_id
_entity_poly.type
_entity_poly.pdbx_seq_one_letter_code
_entity_poly.pdbx_strand_id
1 'polypeptide(L)' 'MKGKVGEVTALVGSHGWVEIAINSGNASSQLQINWQEALQLLFLQSNQTG' A
#
# COMPACT_ATOMS: atom_id res chain seq x y z
N MET A 1 8.31 8.47 -0.73
CA MET A 1 7.58 7.53 0.17
C MET A 1 8.51 7.15 1.32
N LYS A 2 8.01 6.93 2.54
CA LYS A 2 8.82 6.29 3.60
C LYS A 2 8.83 4.78 3.35
N GLY A 3 9.97 4.13 3.58
CA GLY A 3 10.18 2.70 3.30
C GLY A 3 11.44 2.45 2.47
N LYS A 4 11.94 1.22 2.46
CA LYS A 4 13.10 0.81 1.66
C LYS A 4 12.73 0.61 0.20
N VAL A 5 13.70 0.68 -0.71
CA VAL A 5 13.48 0.36 -2.13
C VAL A 5 13.03 -1.10 -2.24
N GLY A 6 11.99 -1.35 -3.03
CA GLY A 6 11.38 -2.68 -3.22
C GLY A 6 10.39 -3.09 -2.14
N GLU A 7 10.20 -2.29 -1.08
CA GLU A 7 9.24 -2.60 -0.01
C GLU A 7 7.80 -2.28 -0.44
N VAL A 8 6.85 -3.12 0.00
CA VAL A 8 5.41 -2.85 -0.11
C VAL A 8 5.04 -1.71 0.82
N THR A 9 4.26 -0.75 0.34
CA THR A 9 3.76 0.36 1.12
C THR A 9 2.27 0.60 0.85
N ALA A 10 1.55 1.06 1.87
CA ALA A 10 0.16 1.51 1.76
C ALA A 10 0.08 2.99 2.15
N LEU A 11 -0.61 3.79 1.34
CA LEU A 11 -0.76 5.24 1.55
C LEU A 11 -2.09 5.75 1.01
N VAL A 12 -2.43 7.00 1.37
CA VAL A 12 -3.54 7.72 0.74
C VAL A 12 -2.99 8.43 -0.50
N GLY A 13 -3.48 8.02 -1.66
CA GLY A 13 -3.15 8.56 -2.97
C GLY A 13 -3.64 9.99 -3.17
N SER A 14 -3.16 10.65 -4.23
CA SER A 14 -3.51 12.03 -4.56
C SER A 14 -5.00 12.26 -4.86
N HIS A 15 -5.73 11.17 -5.15
CA HIS A 15 -7.17 11.19 -5.42
C HIS A 15 -8.02 10.68 -4.24
N GLY A 16 -7.42 10.55 -3.05
CA GLY A 16 -8.12 10.16 -1.83
C GLY A 16 -8.39 8.66 -1.67
N TRP A 17 -7.84 7.82 -2.55
CA TRP A 17 -7.95 6.36 -2.48
C TRP A 17 -6.80 5.75 -1.67
N VAL A 18 -7.04 4.57 -1.08
CA VAL A 18 -5.94 3.74 -0.56
C VAL A 18 -5.17 3.18 -1.74
N GLU A 19 -3.87 3.45 -1.79
CA GLU A 19 -2.95 2.92 -2.78
C GLU A 19 -2.02 1.90 -2.12
N ILE A 20 -1.87 0.73 -2.76
CA ILE A 20 -0.85 -0.26 -2.43
C ILE A 20 0.21 -0.19 -3.52
N ALA A 21 1.45 0.10 -3.14
CA ALA A 21 2.55 0.32 -4.07
C ALA A 21 3.83 -0.41 -3.64
N ILE A 22 4.75 -0.58 -4.59
CA ILE A 22 6.13 -1.00 -4.31
C ILE A 22 7.02 0.22 -4.47
N ASN A 23 7.77 0.57 -3.43
CA ASN A 23 8.65 1.72 -3.47
C ASN A 23 9.74 1.54 -4.55
N SER A 24 9.72 2.39 -5.57
CA SER A 24 10.58 2.28 -6.76
C SER A 24 10.49 0.91 -7.47
N GLY A 25 9.31 0.29 -7.46
CA GLY A 25 9.08 -1.01 -8.10
C GLY A 25 7.77 -1.10 -8.88
N ASN A 26 7.47 -2.29 -9.39
CA ASN A 26 6.24 -2.60 -10.12
C ASN A 26 5.30 -3.42 -9.22
N ALA A 27 4.20 -2.81 -8.79
CA ALA A 27 3.21 -3.46 -7.93
C ALA A 27 2.46 -4.59 -8.64
N SER A 28 2.17 -4.45 -9.94
CA SER A 28 1.46 -5.48 -10.70
C SER A 28 2.27 -6.79 -10.78
N SER A 29 3.58 -6.71 -11.03
CA SER A 29 4.42 -7.93 -11.12
C SER A 29 4.61 -8.63 -9.77
N GLN A 30 4.58 -7.89 -8.66
CA GLN A 30 4.84 -8.45 -7.32
C GLN A 30 3.57 -8.91 -6.60
N LEU A 31 2.49 -8.12 -6.69
CA LEU A 31 1.25 -8.41 -6.00
C LEU A 31 0.33 -9.32 -6.82
N GLN A 32 0.44 -9.26 -8.16
CA GLN A 32 -0.36 -10.06 -9.10
C GLN A 32 -1.88 -9.93 -8.88
N ILE A 33 -2.32 -8.77 -8.37
CA ILE A 33 -3.72 -8.42 -8.17
C ILE A 33 -4.27 -7.84 -9.47
N ASN A 34 -5.46 -8.29 -9.87
CA ASN A 34 -6.12 -7.85 -11.09
C ASN A 34 -7.16 -6.76 -10.83
N TRP A 35 -7.53 -6.04 -11.89
CA TRP A 35 -8.64 -5.11 -11.86
C TRP A 35 -9.92 -5.82 -11.40
N GLN A 36 -10.69 -5.14 -10.55
CA GLN A 36 -11.96 -5.62 -9.99
C GLN A 36 -11.84 -6.80 -9.01
N GLU A 37 -10.63 -7.22 -8.63
CA GLU A 37 -10.48 -8.14 -7.49
C GLU A 37 -10.85 -7.46 -6.18
N ALA A 38 -11.60 -8.17 -5.34
CA ALA A 38 -12.00 -7.67 -4.03
C ALA A 38 -10.80 -7.72 -3.06
N LEU A 39 -10.59 -6.63 -2.34
CA LEU A 39 -9.57 -6.52 -1.29
C LEU A 39 -10.22 -6.24 0.06
N GLN A 40 -9.71 -6.87 1.10
CA GLN A 40 -10.06 -6.55 2.48
C GLN A 40 -8.96 -5.69 3.09
N LEU A 41 -9.33 -4.53 3.64
CA LEU A 41 -8.40 -3.61 4.30
C LEU A 41 -8.57 -3.70 5.82
N LEU A 42 -7.44 -3.79 6.54
CA LEU A 42 -7.38 -3.69 7.98
C LEU A 42 -6.56 -2.44 8.36
N PHE A 43 -7.22 -1.44 8.93
CA PHE A 43 -6.55 -0.24 9.44
C PHE A 43 -6.04 -0.51 10.85
N LEU A 44 -4.72 -0.62 10.99
CA LEU A 44 -4.05 -0.78 12.28
C LEU A 44 -3.62 0.60 12.78
N GLN A 45 -4.16 1.01 13.92
CA GLN A 45 -3.66 2.17 14.64
C GLN A 45 -2.66 1.69 15.69
N SER A 46 -1.42 2.19 15.62
CA SER A 46 -0.52 2.04 16.76
C SER A 46 -0.89 3.11 17.79
N ASN A 47 -1.22 2.69 19.00
CA ASN A 47 -1.32 3.61 20.12
C ASN A 47 0.10 4.04 20.47
N GLN A 48 0.51 5.21 19.99
CA GLN A 48 1.72 5.84 20.50
C GLN A 48 1.39 6.43 21.87
N THR A 49 1.59 5.64 22.93
CA THR A 49 1.70 6.18 24.28
C THR A 49 2.95 7.05 24.32
N GLY A 50 2.74 8.36 24.44
CA GLY A 50 3.81 9.33 24.73
C GLY A 50 4.33 9.19 26.15
#